data_AF-Q3ZCM2-F1
#
_entry.id   AF-Q3ZCM2-F1
#
_cell.length_a   1.000
_cell.length_b   1.000
_cell.length_c   1.000
_cell.angle_alpha   90.00
_cell.angle_beta   90.00
_cell.angle_gamma   90.00
#
_symmetry.space_group_name_H-M   'P 1'
#
loop_
_entity.id
_entity.type
_entity.pdbx_description
1 polymer ?
#
loop_
_entity_poly.entity_id
_entity_poly.type
_entity_poly.pdbx_seq_one_letter_code
_entity_poly.pdbx_strand_id
1 'polypeptide(L)'
;MDRAGEGSMDRAGEGSMDRAVVRAVPGEPKLSISLELGGTRRNLQREQSEPLGRALARIAASVAKGRDKGKKGRKEPREEPVPVSLTYLGREVPEGEPNGSAWREGSVLQVGAAQYLVERNPPAFLHLELPRVVLVGAPLCPRLCMEFGRPDLSRFEWLRQGERGWEGAGTGRLYTPGEAELGLRLKLRAVPGDGTRWGCAAEAEPEGCVEAGPGRYLSDGRIVLTREGAGPGRFRTVSYNILAEVYARTELSREVLYPYCPAWALQGGYRHSLLRRELSGYRADILCLQEADREVFEAALGPLLEQLGMEGRYRGKERQQEGLATFYSRDRFRLLGQHDISLAGALLGEPRHSELLGRLSRYPGARERVLKRSSALQVLVLESIEEPSRRICVANTHLYFHPKGGHIRLVQMAVALAHLGHVANELYGGIPVVFCGDFNSLPNTGLHRFVQGGAIAEDDEDWTSNGEEERCNMALTHPFSLASACGEPAYTNYIGEFHGCLDYIFIDSRQLALEQIIPLPSHEEVTQYRALPSVAHPSDHLALVCDLKWT
;
A
#
# COMPACT_ATOMS: atom_id res chain seq x y z
N MET A 1 -35.39 -33.18 37.80
CA MET A 1 -34.15 -33.61 38.47
C MET A 1 -33.11 -33.60 37.37
N ASP A 2 -32.25 -32.60 37.20
CA ASP A 2 -31.78 -31.55 38.10
C ASP A 2 -31.58 -30.22 37.35
N ARG A 3 -31.92 -29.13 38.03
CA ARG A 3 -31.67 -27.75 37.60
C ARG A 3 -30.28 -27.34 38.12
N ALA A 4 -29.37 -27.01 37.22
CA ALA A 4 -28.18 -26.23 37.54
C ALA A 4 -28.38 -24.82 36.97
N GLY A 5 -28.44 -23.84 37.87
CA GLY A 5 -28.72 -22.45 37.53
C GLY A 5 -27.53 -21.75 36.90
N GLU A 6 -27.77 -21.11 35.75
CA GLU A 6 -26.90 -20.07 35.20
C GLU A 6 -27.06 -18.82 36.07
N GLY A 7 -26.04 -18.54 36.87
CA GLY A 7 -25.94 -17.30 37.63
C GLY A 7 -25.66 -16.14 36.68
N SER A 8 -26.60 -15.20 36.61
CA SER A 8 -26.36 -13.85 36.14
C SER A 8 -25.28 -13.21 37.00
N MET A 9 -24.09 -12.99 36.44
CA MET A 9 -23.12 -12.06 37.01
C MET A 9 -23.62 -10.63 36.77
N ASP A 10 -24.58 -10.21 37.58
CA ASP A 10 -24.79 -8.81 37.89
C ASP A 10 -23.51 -8.31 38.59
N ARG A 11 -22.71 -7.52 37.86
CA ARG A 11 -21.63 -6.73 38.44
C ARG A 11 -22.26 -5.64 39.31
N ALA A 12 -22.32 -5.88 40.61
CA ALA A 12 -22.49 -4.86 41.62
C ALA A 12 -21.36 -3.81 41.49
N GLY A 13 -21.74 -2.53 41.57
CA GLY A 13 -20.93 -1.40 41.12
C GLY A 13 -19.77 -1.03 42.04
N GLU A 14 -18.56 -1.08 41.49
CA GLU A 14 -17.51 -0.11 41.78
C GLU A 14 -17.77 1.10 40.87
N GLY A 15 -17.89 2.30 41.45
CA GLY A 15 -18.14 3.53 40.71
C GLY A 15 -17.02 3.81 39.71
N SER A 16 -17.23 3.47 38.45
CA SER A 16 -16.34 3.87 37.35
C SER A 16 -16.32 5.39 37.28
N MET A 17 -15.19 6.02 37.60
CA MET A 17 -15.00 7.45 37.29
C MET A 17 -15.14 7.65 35.78
N ASP A 18 -15.69 8.79 35.38
CA ASP A 18 -15.74 9.18 33.97
C ASP A 18 -14.32 9.42 33.44
N ARG A 19 -14.14 9.48 32.11
CA ARG A 19 -12.81 9.62 31.48
C ARG A 19 -12.62 11.02 30.91
N ALA A 20 -11.43 11.58 31.10
CA ALA A 20 -10.94 12.77 30.41
C ALA A 20 -9.72 12.42 29.57
N VAL A 21 -9.88 12.36 28.25
CA VAL A 21 -8.80 12.02 27.32
C VAL A 21 -8.00 13.27 26.97
N VAL A 22 -6.70 13.25 27.22
CA VAL A 22 -5.78 14.34 26.91
C VAL A 22 -4.79 13.89 25.85
N ARG A 23 -4.86 14.48 24.66
CA ARG A 23 -3.87 14.30 23.58
C ARG A 23 -2.88 15.45 23.62
N ALA A 24 -1.63 15.17 23.99
CA ALA A 24 -0.51 16.09 24.08
C ALA A 24 0.72 15.47 23.42
N VAL A 25 0.96 15.81 22.15
CA VAL A 25 2.10 15.32 21.37
C VAL A 25 3.32 16.23 21.59
N PRO A 26 4.50 15.68 21.90
CA PRO A 26 5.73 16.46 21.96
C PRO A 26 6.01 17.19 20.64
N GLY A 27 6.22 18.51 20.70
CA GLY A 27 6.50 19.35 19.53
C GLY A 27 5.25 20.00 18.89
N GLU A 28 4.04 19.55 19.22
CA GLU A 28 2.82 20.27 18.83
C GLU A 28 2.57 21.44 19.81
N PRO A 29 2.19 22.64 19.34
CA PRO A 29 1.97 23.78 20.24
C PRO A 29 0.74 23.60 21.13
N LYS A 30 -0.24 22.80 20.68
CA LYS A 30 -1.53 22.60 21.34
C LYS A 30 -1.70 21.18 21.84
N LEU A 31 -2.49 21.04 22.90
CA LEU A 31 -3.09 19.78 23.33
C LEU A 31 -4.61 19.84 23.19
N SER A 32 -5.24 18.67 23.15
CA SER A 32 -6.71 18.56 23.21
C SER A 32 -7.17 17.79 24.45
N ILE A 33 -8.21 18.29 25.11
CA ILE A 33 -8.86 17.66 26.26
C ILE A 33 -10.29 17.31 25.85
N SER A 34 -10.63 16.02 25.91
CA SER A 34 -11.93 15.47 25.51
C SER A 34 -12.60 14.79 26.69
N LEU A 35 -13.79 15.23 27.08
CA LEU A 35 -14.56 14.68 28.20
C LEU A 35 -16.06 14.92 28.00
N GLU A 36 -16.90 14.15 28.69
CA GLU A 36 -18.34 14.34 28.68
C GLU A 36 -18.76 15.22 29.86
N LEU A 37 -19.40 16.36 29.59
CA LEU A 37 -19.90 17.26 30.63
C LEU A 37 -21.42 17.38 30.50
N GLY A 38 -22.15 16.79 31.45
CA GLY A 38 -23.61 16.85 31.51
C GLY A 38 -24.29 16.23 30.28
N GLY A 39 -23.86 15.04 29.86
CA GLY A 39 -24.42 14.34 28.70
C GLY A 39 -23.92 14.83 27.34
N THR A 40 -23.01 15.81 27.31
CA THR A 40 -22.46 16.33 26.05
C THR A 40 -20.95 16.21 26.00
N ARG A 41 -20.43 15.59 24.94
CA ARG A 41 -18.99 15.54 24.66
C ARG A 41 -18.44 16.95 24.40
N ARG A 42 -17.34 17.29 25.06
CA ARG A 42 -16.63 18.56 24.95
C ARG A 42 -15.19 18.28 24.58
N ASN A 43 -14.73 18.95 23.52
CA ASN A 43 -13.34 18.93 23.08
C ASN A 43 -12.78 20.35 23.21
N LEU A 44 -11.72 20.52 24.00
CA LEU A 44 -11.04 21.79 24.21
C LEU A 44 -9.63 21.71 23.60
N GLN A 45 -9.27 22.67 22.75
CA GLN A 45 -7.88 22.84 22.31
C GLN A 45 -7.22 23.95 23.11
N ARG A 46 -6.07 23.67 23.71
CA ARG A 46 -5.33 24.57 24.60
C ARG A 46 -3.86 24.59 24.20
N GLU A 47 -3.16 25.70 24.41
CA GLU A 47 -1.71 25.76 24.20
C GLU A 47 -1.03 24.89 25.29
N GLN A 48 0.01 24.15 24.93
CA GLN A 48 0.76 23.34 25.90
C GLN A 48 1.57 24.22 26.86
N SER A 49 1.99 25.40 26.40
CA SER A 49 2.78 26.37 27.17
C SER A 49 1.95 27.24 28.12
N GLU A 50 0.64 27.29 27.96
CA GLU A 50 -0.19 28.15 28.81
C GLU A 50 -0.46 27.51 30.18
N PRO A 51 -0.71 28.34 31.22
CA PRO A 51 -1.01 27.85 32.56
C PRO A 51 -2.28 27.00 32.63
N LEU A 52 -2.23 25.91 33.39
CA LEU A 52 -3.34 24.98 33.68
C LEU A 52 -4.62 25.72 34.11
N GLY A 53 -4.51 26.75 34.96
CA GLY A 53 -5.65 27.49 35.48
C GLY A 53 -6.54 28.06 34.37
N ARG A 54 -5.97 28.43 33.22
CA ARG A 54 -6.77 28.90 32.07
C ARG A 54 -7.60 27.77 31.44
N ALA A 55 -7.10 26.54 31.43
CA ALA A 55 -7.84 25.38 30.95
C ALA A 55 -8.97 25.02 31.92
N LEU A 56 -8.69 24.96 33.22
CA LEU A 56 -9.69 24.67 34.27
C LEU A 56 -10.81 25.71 34.27
N ALA A 57 -10.48 27.00 34.19
CA ALA A 57 -11.47 28.08 34.08
C ALA A 57 -12.40 27.91 32.85
N ARG A 58 -11.87 27.39 31.73
CA ARG A 58 -12.67 27.15 30.52
C ARG A 58 -13.60 25.95 30.67
N ILE A 59 -13.16 24.91 31.36
CA ILE A 59 -14.01 23.77 31.73
C ILE A 59 -15.14 24.23 32.63
N ALA A 60 -14.83 25.00 33.69
CA ALA A 60 -15.83 25.59 34.61
C ALA A 60 -16.89 26.41 33.85
N ALA A 61 -16.45 27.29 32.94
CA ALA A 61 -17.35 28.11 32.12
C ALA A 61 -18.24 27.26 31.17
N SER A 62 -17.76 26.11 30.73
CA SER A 62 -18.52 25.21 29.83
C SER A 62 -19.66 24.51 30.56
N VAL A 63 -19.47 24.19 31.85
CA VAL A 63 -20.51 23.62 32.71
C VAL A 63 -21.61 24.65 33.00
N ALA A 64 -21.22 25.90 33.33
CA ALA A 64 -22.17 26.98 33.61
C ALA A 64 -23.13 27.24 32.42
N LYS A 65 -22.60 27.27 31.19
CA LYS A 65 -23.42 27.46 29.97
C LYS A 65 -24.37 26.30 29.65
N GLY A 66 -24.06 25.08 30.10
CA GLY A 66 -24.93 23.91 29.93
C GLY A 66 -26.20 24.01 30.78
N ARG A 67 -26.08 24.55 32.01
CA ARG A 67 -27.19 24.74 32.95
C ARG A 67 -28.20 25.78 32.47
N ASP A 68 -27.74 26.87 31.86
CA ASP A 68 -28.60 27.95 31.35
C ASP A 68 -29.50 27.53 30.17
N LYS A 69 -29.09 26.57 29.35
CA LYS A 69 -29.92 26.10 28.21
C LYS A 69 -31.16 25.31 28.63
N GLY A 70 -31.17 24.71 29.82
CA GLY A 70 -32.33 24.00 30.37
C GLY A 70 -33.37 24.93 31.03
N LYS A 71 -33.00 26.17 31.37
CA LYS A 71 -33.84 27.15 32.07
C LYS A 71 -34.10 28.39 31.19
N LYS A 72 -34.77 28.23 30.04
CA LYS A 72 -35.37 29.40 29.35
C LYS A 72 -36.60 29.88 30.13
N GLY A 73 -36.43 30.79 31.09
CA GLY A 73 -37.58 31.51 31.66
C GLY A 73 -37.44 32.26 32.99
N ARG A 74 -36.37 32.13 33.78
CA ARG A 74 -36.26 32.88 35.05
C ARG A 74 -34.82 33.34 35.34
N LYS A 75 -34.64 34.65 35.55
CA LYS A 75 -33.43 35.26 36.12
C LYS A 75 -33.37 34.89 37.60
N GLU A 76 -32.60 33.86 37.93
CA GLU A 76 -32.16 33.54 39.30
C GLU A 76 -30.74 34.09 39.55
N PRO A 77 -30.28 34.17 40.81
CA PRO A 77 -29.01 34.79 41.17
C PRO A 77 -27.83 34.05 40.54
N ARG A 78 -26.69 34.75 40.33
CA ARG A 78 -25.44 34.12 39.85
C ARG A 78 -25.08 32.96 40.78
N GLU A 79 -25.25 31.72 40.31
CA GLU A 79 -24.71 30.52 40.96
C GLU A 79 -23.18 30.66 41.09
N GLU A 80 -22.63 30.19 42.21
CA GLU A 80 -21.18 30.17 42.45
C GLU A 80 -20.45 29.39 41.33
N PRO A 81 -19.24 29.80 40.93
CA PRO A 81 -18.49 29.11 39.90
C PRO A 81 -18.24 27.66 40.32
N VAL A 82 -18.60 26.71 39.44
CA VAL A 82 -18.37 25.28 39.67
C VAL A 82 -16.87 25.07 39.91
N PRO A 83 -16.46 24.52 41.08
CA PRO A 83 -15.06 24.32 41.38
C PRO A 83 -14.47 23.28 40.41
N VAL A 84 -13.33 23.61 39.82
CA VAL A 84 -12.61 22.72 38.90
C VAL A 84 -11.15 22.68 39.30
N SER A 85 -10.65 21.49 39.62
CA SER A 85 -9.26 21.29 40.03
C SER A 85 -8.71 20.00 39.42
N LEU A 86 -7.38 19.92 39.31
CA LEU A 86 -6.68 18.74 38.83
C LEU A 86 -5.77 18.23 39.94
N THR A 87 -5.84 16.94 40.24
CA THR A 87 -4.96 16.29 41.22
C THR A 87 -4.11 15.21 40.56
N TYR A 88 -2.89 15.03 41.04
CA TYR A 88 -1.99 13.96 40.62
C TYR A 88 -1.34 13.33 41.87
N LEU A 89 -1.48 12.01 42.03
CA LEU A 89 -1.02 11.28 43.22
C LEU A 89 -1.54 11.91 44.54
N GLY A 90 -2.81 12.34 44.53
CA GLY A 90 -3.48 12.93 45.70
C GLY A 90 -3.08 14.38 46.02
N ARG A 91 -2.25 15.03 45.19
CA ARG A 91 -1.85 16.44 45.36
C ARG A 91 -2.45 17.30 44.26
N GLU A 92 -2.96 18.47 44.61
CA GLU A 92 -3.45 19.44 43.63
C GLU A 92 -2.30 19.95 42.76
N VAL A 93 -2.54 19.98 41.44
CA VAL A 93 -1.59 20.49 40.45
C VAL A 93 -1.70 22.01 40.43
N PRO A 94 -0.62 22.77 40.61
CA PRO A 94 -0.66 24.23 40.64
C PRO A 94 -1.26 24.82 39.36
N GLU A 95 -2.11 25.83 39.46
CA GLU A 95 -2.70 26.50 38.29
C GLU A 95 -1.67 27.14 37.35
N GLY A 96 -0.49 27.46 37.85
CA GLY A 96 0.64 27.99 37.07
C GLY A 96 1.39 26.94 36.25
N GLU A 97 1.20 25.66 36.52
CA GLU A 97 1.85 24.56 35.79
C GLU A 97 1.45 24.62 34.30
N PRO A 98 2.39 24.53 33.36
CA PRO A 98 2.06 24.47 31.94
C PRO A 98 1.16 23.26 31.62
N ASN A 99 0.16 23.45 30.78
CA ASN A 99 -0.74 22.39 30.34
C ASN A 99 0.01 21.13 29.86
N GLY A 100 1.12 21.29 29.12
CA GLY A 100 1.93 20.17 28.62
C GLY A 100 2.48 19.25 29.71
N SER A 101 2.75 19.76 30.92
CA SER A 101 3.27 18.97 32.05
C SER A 101 2.23 18.70 33.15
N ALA A 102 1.16 19.50 33.20
CA ALA A 102 0.10 19.41 34.19
C ALA A 102 -0.79 18.17 34.01
N TRP A 103 -1.25 17.90 32.79
CA TRP A 103 -2.15 16.78 32.50
C TRP A 103 -1.37 15.48 32.41
N ARG A 104 -1.28 14.74 33.51
CA ARG A 104 -0.53 13.48 33.58
C ARG A 104 -1.48 12.29 33.55
N GLU A 105 -0.96 11.15 33.09
CA GLU A 105 -1.69 9.88 33.16
C GLU A 105 -2.10 9.59 34.60
N GLY A 106 -3.36 9.24 34.83
CA GLY A 106 -3.88 8.93 36.15
C GLY A 106 -4.15 10.15 37.04
N SER A 107 -4.00 11.38 36.52
CA SER A 107 -4.54 12.56 37.20
C SER A 107 -6.06 12.46 37.36
N VAL A 108 -6.62 13.10 38.39
CA VAL A 108 -8.08 13.19 38.58
C VAL A 108 -8.51 14.64 38.42
N LEU A 109 -9.34 14.89 37.41
CA LEU A 109 -10.00 16.17 37.19
C LEU A 109 -11.32 16.18 37.97
N GLN A 110 -11.43 17.08 38.94
CA GLN A 110 -12.67 17.34 39.68
C GLN A 110 -13.45 18.45 38.96
N VAL A 111 -14.74 18.24 38.69
CA VAL A 111 -15.65 19.26 38.14
C VAL A 111 -16.94 19.26 38.96
N GLY A 112 -17.03 20.16 39.96
CA GLY A 112 -18.11 20.12 40.94
C GLY A 112 -18.07 18.80 41.72
N ALA A 113 -19.16 18.01 41.66
CA ALA A 113 -19.22 16.69 42.29
C ALA A 113 -18.68 15.55 41.39
N ALA A 114 -18.47 15.80 40.09
CA ALA A 114 -18.02 14.78 39.15
C ALA A 114 -16.50 14.64 39.15
N GLN A 115 -16.01 13.41 39.00
CA GLN A 115 -14.60 13.06 38.91
C GLN A 115 -14.31 12.39 37.57
N TYR A 116 -13.24 12.85 36.91
CA TYR A 116 -12.76 12.29 35.66
C TYR A 116 -11.34 11.80 35.82
N LEU A 117 -11.09 10.52 35.52
CA LEU A 117 -9.75 9.98 35.40
C LEU A 117 -9.12 10.49 34.09
N VAL A 118 -7.96 11.10 34.19
CA VAL A 118 -7.21 11.61 33.05
C VAL A 118 -6.42 10.49 32.40
N GLU A 119 -6.65 10.34 31.11
CA GLU A 119 -5.88 9.45 30.25
C GLU A 119 -5.11 10.29 29.24
N ARG A 120 -3.80 10.34 29.44
CA ARG A 120 -2.88 11.05 28.58
C ARG A 120 -2.41 10.12 27.46
N ASN A 121 -2.59 10.60 26.23
CA ASN A 121 -2.16 9.92 25.01
C ASN A 121 -2.55 8.43 25.02
N PRO A 122 -3.83 8.07 25.24
CA PRO A 122 -4.24 6.69 25.09
C PRO A 122 -4.11 6.28 23.62
N PRO A 123 -3.91 4.99 23.32
CA PRO A 123 -3.95 4.50 21.94
C PRO A 123 -5.23 4.95 21.25
N ALA A 124 -5.14 5.49 20.03
CA ALA A 124 -6.32 5.99 19.32
C ALA A 124 -6.20 5.77 17.81
N PHE A 125 -7.29 5.32 17.18
CA PHE A 125 -7.41 5.37 15.72
C PHE A 125 -7.74 6.79 15.28
N LEU A 126 -6.91 7.34 14.39
CA LEU A 126 -7.17 8.59 13.67
C LEU A 126 -8.03 8.32 12.42
N HIS A 127 -7.78 7.19 11.77
CA HIS A 127 -8.54 6.71 10.61
C HIS A 127 -8.73 5.19 10.74
N LEU A 128 -9.92 4.72 10.37
CA LEU A 128 -10.26 3.31 10.24
C LEU A 128 -11.26 3.15 9.09
N GLU A 129 -10.79 2.61 7.97
CA GLU A 129 -11.56 2.54 6.72
C GLU A 129 -11.48 1.13 6.13
N LEU A 130 -12.60 0.65 5.60
CA LEU A 130 -12.69 -0.61 4.89
C LEU A 130 -12.75 -0.41 3.38
N PRO A 131 -12.31 -1.40 2.58
CA PRO A 131 -12.55 -1.39 1.14
C PRO A 131 -14.05 -1.24 0.83
N ARG A 132 -14.36 -0.41 -0.17
CA ARG A 132 -15.75 -0.11 -0.56
C ARG A 132 -16.47 -1.33 -1.12
N VAL A 133 -15.81 -2.05 -2.03
CA VAL A 133 -16.33 -3.25 -2.68
C VAL A 133 -15.80 -4.47 -1.93
N VAL A 134 -16.70 -5.39 -1.61
CA VAL A 134 -16.41 -6.61 -0.87
C VAL A 134 -16.91 -7.80 -1.68
N LEU A 135 -15.99 -8.66 -2.09
CA LEU A 135 -16.30 -9.87 -2.83
C LEU A 135 -16.03 -11.10 -1.96
N VAL A 136 -16.84 -12.15 -2.13
CA VAL A 136 -16.52 -13.48 -1.59
C VAL A 136 -15.12 -13.90 -2.05
N GLY A 137 -14.32 -14.42 -1.12
CA GLY A 137 -12.95 -14.89 -1.38
C GLY A 137 -11.91 -13.78 -1.58
N ALA A 138 -12.28 -12.50 -1.58
CA ALA A 138 -11.33 -11.40 -1.63
C ALA A 138 -10.99 -10.91 -0.20
N PRO A 139 -9.71 -10.93 0.21
CA PRO A 139 -9.33 -10.51 1.55
C PRO A 139 -9.58 -9.01 1.78
N LEU A 140 -10.08 -8.70 2.97
CA LEU A 140 -10.28 -7.37 3.51
C LEU A 140 -9.25 -7.09 4.59
N CYS A 141 -8.52 -5.98 4.44
CA CYS A 141 -7.65 -5.44 5.46
C CYS A 141 -7.96 -3.95 5.61
N PRO A 142 -8.27 -3.44 6.82
CA PRO A 142 -8.57 -2.04 7.02
C PRO A 142 -7.34 -1.17 6.78
N ARG A 143 -7.55 -0.05 6.09
CA ARG A 143 -6.64 1.10 6.17
C ARG A 143 -6.85 1.71 7.54
N LEU A 144 -5.76 1.85 8.28
CA LEU A 144 -5.81 2.49 9.59
C LEU A 144 -4.61 3.42 9.76
N CYS A 145 -4.87 4.51 10.48
CA CYS A 145 -3.85 5.39 11.01
C CYS A 145 -4.12 5.50 12.49
N MET A 146 -3.09 5.36 13.31
CA MET A 146 -3.24 5.41 14.77
C MET A 146 -2.11 6.15 15.43
N GLU A 147 -2.38 6.66 16.61
CA GLU A 147 -1.42 7.29 17.49
C GLU A 147 -1.34 6.56 18.83
N PHE A 148 -0.16 6.65 19.46
CA PHE A 148 0.14 6.08 20.78
C PHE A 148 -0.20 4.59 20.93
N GLY A 149 -0.23 3.85 19.82
CA GLY A 149 -0.47 2.42 19.83
C GLY A 149 0.09 1.78 18.57
N ARG A 150 -0.09 0.46 18.46
CA ARG A 150 0.39 -0.33 17.35
C ARG A 150 -0.71 -1.23 16.78
N PRO A 151 -0.77 -1.42 15.45
CA PRO A 151 -1.81 -2.25 14.85
C PRO A 151 -1.74 -3.70 15.31
N ASP A 152 -0.53 -4.26 15.46
CA ASP A 152 -0.31 -5.65 15.91
C ASP A 152 -0.67 -5.88 17.38
N LEU A 153 -0.77 -4.82 18.19
CA LEU A 153 -1.19 -4.86 19.60
C LEU A 153 -2.64 -4.42 19.80
N SER A 154 -3.35 -4.13 18.71
CA SER A 154 -4.75 -3.73 18.68
C SER A 154 -5.66 -4.95 18.52
N ARG A 155 -6.92 -4.83 18.94
CA ARG A 155 -7.92 -5.90 18.83
C ARG A 155 -8.88 -5.62 17.69
N PHE A 156 -9.25 -6.65 16.93
CA PHE A 156 -10.13 -6.56 15.77
C PHE A 156 -11.15 -7.68 15.81
N GLU A 157 -12.42 -7.32 15.67
CA GLU A 157 -13.58 -8.20 15.65
C GLU A 157 -14.40 -7.90 14.41
N TRP A 158 -14.59 -8.93 13.58
CA TRP A 158 -15.46 -8.87 12.42
C TRP A 158 -16.84 -9.37 12.78
N LEU A 159 -17.83 -8.59 12.37
CA LEU A 159 -19.24 -8.82 12.61
C LEU A 159 -19.95 -8.92 11.26
N ARG A 160 -20.94 -9.80 11.17
CA ARG A 160 -21.85 -9.91 10.03
C ARG A 160 -23.28 -9.63 10.46
N GLN A 161 -24.10 -9.23 9.51
CA GLN A 161 -25.52 -9.02 9.74
C GLN A 161 -26.24 -10.34 10.03
N GLY A 162 -26.84 -10.45 11.22
CA GLY A 162 -27.77 -11.52 11.61
C GLY A 162 -29.22 -11.04 11.65
N GLU A 163 -30.15 -11.92 12.05
CA GLU A 163 -31.60 -11.63 12.04
C GLU A 163 -32.00 -10.52 13.03
N ARG A 164 -31.31 -10.45 14.19
CA ARG A 164 -31.65 -9.55 15.30
C ARG A 164 -30.55 -8.53 15.61
N GLY A 165 -29.52 -8.42 14.78
CA GLY A 165 -28.40 -7.52 15.02
C GLY A 165 -27.10 -7.99 14.38
N TRP A 166 -25.98 -7.60 14.98
CA TRP A 166 -24.64 -8.00 14.54
C TRP A 166 -24.20 -9.28 15.25
N GLU A 167 -23.68 -10.24 14.48
CA GLU A 167 -23.16 -11.52 14.97
C GLU A 167 -21.66 -11.63 14.69
N GLY A 168 -20.93 -12.35 15.56
CA GLY A 168 -19.50 -12.60 15.36
C GLY A 168 -19.22 -13.39 14.09
N ALA A 169 -18.34 -12.87 13.23
CA ALA A 169 -17.93 -13.49 11.97
C ALA A 169 -16.46 -13.91 11.98
N GLY A 170 -15.61 -13.20 12.73
CA GLY A 170 -14.19 -13.54 12.83
C GLY A 170 -13.41 -12.56 13.70
N THR A 171 -12.12 -12.82 13.87
CA THR A 171 -11.20 -11.98 14.64
C THR A 171 -9.92 -11.74 13.88
N GLY A 172 -9.23 -10.65 14.18
CA GLY A 172 -7.98 -10.27 13.54
C GLY A 172 -8.16 -9.18 12.49
N ARG A 173 -7.05 -8.58 12.07
CA ARG A 173 -7.05 -7.44 11.14
C ARG A 173 -7.48 -7.83 9.73
N LEU A 174 -7.19 -9.07 9.33
CA LEU A 174 -7.54 -9.63 8.04
C LEU A 174 -8.83 -10.45 8.15
N TYR A 175 -9.73 -10.30 7.18
CA TYR A 175 -10.91 -11.15 7.05
C TYR A 175 -11.20 -11.45 5.59
N THR A 176 -11.54 -12.69 5.27
CA THR A 176 -11.93 -13.10 3.91
C THR A 176 -13.36 -13.61 3.95
N PRO A 177 -14.34 -12.86 3.42
CA PRO A 177 -15.74 -13.29 3.39
C PRO A 177 -15.89 -14.59 2.60
N GLY A 178 -16.68 -15.54 3.12
CA GLY A 178 -17.06 -16.76 2.43
C GLY A 178 -18.45 -16.66 1.82
N GLU A 179 -18.92 -17.76 1.23
CA GLU A 179 -20.28 -17.89 0.69
C GLU A 179 -21.36 -17.64 1.75
N ALA A 180 -21.07 -17.93 3.02
CA ALA A 180 -22.00 -17.72 4.14
C ALA A 180 -22.28 -16.23 4.40
N GLU A 181 -21.40 -15.33 3.96
CA GLU A 181 -21.57 -13.89 4.10
C GLU A 181 -22.22 -13.23 2.88
N LEU A 182 -22.46 -13.97 1.80
CA LEU A 182 -23.02 -13.43 0.55
C LEU A 182 -24.36 -12.72 0.82
N GLY A 183 -24.46 -11.46 0.37
CA GLY A 183 -25.64 -10.62 0.56
C GLY A 183 -25.77 -9.98 1.95
N LEU A 184 -24.87 -10.30 2.89
CA LEU A 184 -24.87 -9.73 4.24
C LEU A 184 -23.99 -8.48 4.32
N ARG A 185 -24.33 -7.56 5.23
CA ARG A 185 -23.43 -6.46 5.60
C ARG A 185 -22.35 -6.95 6.56
N LEU A 186 -21.17 -6.35 6.46
CA LEU A 186 -20.05 -6.57 7.39
C LEU A 186 -19.75 -5.31 8.19
N LYS A 187 -19.21 -5.51 9.38
CA LYS A 187 -18.69 -4.45 10.24
C LYS A 187 -17.41 -4.90 10.91
N LEU A 188 -16.41 -4.03 10.93
CA LEU A 188 -15.22 -4.18 11.75
C LEU A 188 -15.40 -3.35 13.01
N ARG A 189 -15.27 -3.99 14.18
CA ARG A 189 -15.05 -3.31 15.46
C ARG A 189 -13.58 -3.47 15.84
N ALA A 190 -12.89 -2.36 16.08
CA ALA A 190 -11.47 -2.35 16.41
C ALA A 190 -11.20 -1.57 17.70
N VAL A 191 -10.29 -2.05 18.55
CA VAL A 191 -9.84 -1.37 19.77
C VAL A 191 -8.33 -1.12 19.67
N PRO A 192 -7.88 0.15 19.62
CA PRO A 192 -6.47 0.48 19.50
C PRO A 192 -5.73 0.12 20.79
N GLY A 193 -4.53 -0.44 20.68
CA GLY A 193 -3.72 -0.85 21.84
C GLY A 193 -2.22 -0.56 21.68
N ASP A 194 -1.53 -0.39 22.81
CA ASP A 194 -0.06 -0.26 22.88
C ASP A 194 0.61 -1.47 23.55
N GLY A 195 -0.17 -2.51 23.87
CA GLY A 195 0.26 -3.71 24.60
C GLY A 195 0.01 -3.64 26.11
N THR A 196 -0.24 -2.44 26.65
CA THR A 196 -0.52 -2.23 28.07
C THR A 196 -1.86 -1.55 28.32
N ARG A 197 -2.26 -0.64 27.43
CA ARG A 197 -3.49 0.14 27.49
C ARG A 197 -4.28 -0.06 26.21
N TRP A 198 -5.58 0.19 26.31
CA TRP A 198 -6.53 0.15 25.19
C TRP A 198 -7.34 1.44 25.15
N GLY A 199 -7.47 2.00 23.95
CA GLY A 199 -8.29 3.18 23.72
C GLY A 199 -9.77 2.88 23.53
N CYS A 200 -10.48 3.87 23.01
CA CYS A 200 -11.89 3.72 22.65
C CYS A 200 -12.04 2.85 21.39
N ALA A 201 -13.03 1.96 21.41
CA ALA A 201 -13.39 1.18 20.24
C ALA A 201 -13.85 2.10 19.09
N ALA A 202 -13.46 1.75 17.87
CA ALA A 202 -13.93 2.33 16.63
C ALA A 202 -14.63 1.25 15.79
N GLU A 203 -15.60 1.67 14.98
CA GLU A 203 -16.33 0.78 14.08
C GLU A 203 -16.23 1.30 12.64
N ALA A 204 -16.12 0.40 11.68
CA ALA A 204 -16.09 0.70 10.25
C ALA A 204 -16.95 -0.32 9.47
N GLU A 205 -17.67 0.15 8.45
CA GLU A 205 -18.55 -0.66 7.61
C GLU A 205 -18.24 -0.40 6.13
N PRO A 206 -18.26 -1.41 5.25
CA PRO A 206 -18.19 -1.20 3.79
C PRO A 206 -19.42 -0.44 3.26
N GLU A 207 -19.32 0.12 2.06
CA GLU A 207 -20.42 0.87 1.41
C GLU A 207 -21.59 -0.03 0.96
N GLY A 208 -21.46 -1.37 1.03
CA GLY A 208 -22.48 -2.33 0.60
C GLY A 208 -22.44 -3.68 1.33
N CYS A 209 -23.24 -4.63 0.83
CA CYS A 209 -23.19 -6.03 1.25
C CYS A 209 -22.02 -6.77 0.58
N VAL A 210 -21.69 -7.95 1.08
CA VAL A 210 -20.78 -8.87 0.39
C VAL A 210 -21.43 -9.32 -0.93
N GLU A 211 -20.69 -9.14 -2.03
CA GLU A 211 -21.13 -9.50 -3.37
C GLU A 211 -20.44 -10.79 -3.85
N ALA A 212 -21.08 -11.47 -4.79
CA ALA A 212 -20.48 -12.62 -5.45
C ALA A 212 -19.31 -12.17 -6.35
N GLY A 213 -18.30 -13.01 -6.46
CA GLY A 213 -17.28 -12.87 -7.49
C GLY A 213 -17.80 -13.18 -8.91
N PRO A 214 -16.92 -13.15 -9.92
CA PRO A 214 -17.25 -13.51 -11.31
C PRO A 214 -17.47 -15.03 -11.52
N GLY A 215 -17.61 -15.81 -10.45
CA GLY A 215 -17.72 -17.28 -10.47
C GLY A 215 -16.37 -17.98 -10.71
N ARG A 216 -15.67 -17.64 -11.80
CA ARG A 216 -14.31 -18.11 -12.10
C ARG A 216 -13.38 -16.93 -12.28
N TYR A 217 -12.30 -16.88 -11.51
CA TYR A 217 -11.24 -15.89 -11.68
C TYR A 217 -10.17 -16.44 -12.60
N LEU A 218 -9.58 -15.57 -13.41
CA LEU A 218 -8.49 -15.96 -14.30
C LEU A 218 -7.26 -16.47 -13.53
N SER A 219 -7.09 -16.03 -12.28
CA SER A 219 -6.00 -16.43 -11.38
C SER A 219 -6.25 -17.76 -10.63
N ASP A 220 -7.43 -18.37 -10.72
CA ASP A 220 -7.78 -19.54 -9.88
C ASP A 220 -6.82 -20.71 -10.04
N GLY A 221 -6.57 -21.15 -11.28
CA GLY A 221 -5.65 -22.24 -11.57
C GLY A 221 -4.22 -21.92 -11.14
N ARG A 222 -3.81 -20.66 -11.21
CA ARG A 222 -2.47 -20.20 -10.85
C ARG A 222 -2.27 -20.17 -9.35
N ILE A 223 -3.27 -19.72 -8.58
CA ILE A 223 -3.25 -19.71 -7.11
C ILE A 223 -3.14 -21.13 -6.55
N VAL A 224 -3.73 -22.13 -7.22
CA VAL A 224 -3.58 -23.54 -6.82
C VAL A 224 -2.11 -23.98 -6.88
N LEU A 225 -1.36 -23.53 -7.88
CA LEU A 225 0.05 -23.86 -8.07
C LEU A 225 0.98 -23.11 -7.11
N THR A 226 0.50 -22.02 -6.50
CA THR A 226 1.26 -21.18 -5.56
C THR A 226 0.83 -21.37 -4.11
N ARG A 227 0.06 -22.42 -3.81
CA ARG A 227 -0.36 -22.74 -2.43
C ARG A 227 0.82 -22.94 -1.51
N GLU A 228 1.90 -23.55 -1.97
CA GLU A 228 3.14 -23.62 -1.21
C GLU A 228 4.09 -22.49 -1.62
N GLY A 229 4.87 -21.99 -0.66
CA GLY A 229 5.97 -21.07 -0.94
C GLY A 229 7.07 -21.78 -1.76
N ALA A 230 8.04 -21.00 -2.28
CA ALA A 230 9.12 -21.56 -3.10
C ALA A 230 10.01 -22.56 -2.34
N GLY A 231 10.06 -22.47 -1.01
CA GLY A 231 10.85 -23.36 -0.13
C GLY A 231 12.30 -22.90 0.07
N PRO A 232 13.09 -23.67 0.86
CA PRO A 232 14.47 -23.31 1.21
C PRO A 232 15.38 -23.16 -0.01
N GLY A 233 16.29 -22.18 0.04
CA GLY A 233 17.22 -21.88 -1.06
C GLY A 233 16.57 -21.39 -2.36
N ARG A 234 15.27 -21.10 -2.36
CA ARG A 234 14.50 -20.59 -3.49
C ARG A 234 13.67 -19.38 -3.07
N PHE A 235 13.19 -18.62 -4.04
CA PHE A 235 12.28 -17.52 -3.80
C PHE A 235 11.35 -17.29 -4.99
N ARG A 236 10.11 -16.89 -4.72
CA ARG A 236 9.10 -16.60 -5.74
C ARG A 236 9.14 -15.13 -6.13
N THR A 237 9.22 -14.85 -7.43
CA THR A 237 9.19 -13.50 -7.98
C THR A 237 7.95 -13.30 -8.84
N VAL A 238 7.31 -12.14 -8.68
CA VAL A 238 6.17 -11.69 -9.47
C VAL A 238 6.49 -10.34 -10.11
N SER A 239 6.17 -10.17 -11.39
CA SER A 239 6.12 -8.87 -12.08
C SER A 239 4.74 -8.65 -12.66
N TYR A 240 4.13 -7.49 -12.41
CA TYR A 240 2.76 -7.23 -12.85
C TYR A 240 2.44 -5.73 -13.03
N ASN A 241 2.10 -5.32 -14.25
CA ASN A 241 1.43 -4.05 -14.51
C ASN A 241 -0.05 -4.18 -14.08
N ILE A 242 -0.47 -3.39 -13.09
CA ILE A 242 -1.80 -3.54 -12.46
C ILE A 242 -2.85 -2.56 -12.99
N LEU A 243 -2.56 -1.86 -14.09
CA LEU A 243 -3.42 -0.88 -14.74
C LEU A 243 -3.85 0.26 -13.80
N ALA A 244 -3.23 1.43 -13.96
CA ALA A 244 -3.48 2.56 -13.07
C ALA A 244 -4.91 3.08 -13.21
N GLU A 245 -5.50 3.49 -12.10
CA GLU A 245 -6.88 3.99 -12.07
C GLU A 245 -7.04 5.25 -12.93
N VAL A 246 -6.01 6.10 -12.95
CA VAL A 246 -5.98 7.31 -13.80
C VAL A 246 -6.14 6.98 -15.29
N TYR A 247 -5.63 5.84 -15.75
CA TYR A 247 -5.75 5.43 -17.15
C TYR A 247 -7.06 4.68 -17.40
N ALA A 248 -7.46 3.76 -16.52
CA ALA A 248 -8.70 2.99 -16.66
C ALA A 248 -9.98 3.85 -16.68
N ARG A 249 -9.94 5.05 -16.07
CA ARG A 249 -11.10 5.95 -15.98
C ARG A 249 -11.32 6.86 -17.19
N THR A 250 -10.36 6.97 -18.10
CA THR A 250 -10.49 7.89 -19.24
C THR A 250 -11.59 7.45 -20.20
N GLU A 251 -12.19 8.42 -20.92
CA GLU A 251 -13.17 8.15 -21.98
C GLU A 251 -12.54 7.29 -23.09
N LEU A 252 -11.30 7.59 -23.48
CA LEU A 252 -10.51 6.76 -24.40
C LEU A 252 -10.44 5.30 -23.93
N SER A 253 -10.12 5.06 -22.66
CA SER A 253 -10.05 3.70 -22.14
C SER A 253 -11.39 2.99 -22.16
N ARG A 254 -12.49 3.67 -21.80
CA ARG A 254 -13.81 3.05 -21.72
C ARG A 254 -14.44 2.80 -23.08
N GLU A 255 -14.23 3.69 -24.03
CA GLU A 255 -14.93 3.67 -25.32
C GLU A 255 -14.09 3.05 -26.44
N VAL A 256 -12.75 3.08 -26.32
CA VAL A 256 -11.84 2.63 -27.38
C VAL A 256 -10.99 1.43 -26.93
N LEU A 257 -10.29 1.52 -25.81
CA LEU A 257 -9.36 0.44 -25.39
C LEU A 257 -10.10 -0.77 -24.80
N TYR A 258 -11.12 -0.52 -23.98
CA TYR A 258 -11.84 -1.52 -23.19
C TYR A 258 -13.38 -1.51 -23.39
N PRO A 259 -13.93 -1.30 -24.60
CA PRO A 259 -15.39 -1.21 -24.80
C PRO A 259 -16.13 -2.52 -24.51
N TYR A 260 -15.41 -3.63 -24.42
CA TYR A 260 -15.94 -4.95 -24.04
C TYR A 260 -16.00 -5.16 -22.53
N CYS A 261 -15.26 -4.38 -21.74
CA CYS A 261 -15.24 -4.52 -20.29
C CYS A 261 -16.35 -3.66 -19.68
N PRO A 262 -17.26 -4.24 -18.87
CA PRO A 262 -18.34 -3.44 -18.29
C PRO A 262 -17.79 -2.37 -17.36
N ALA A 263 -18.37 -1.17 -17.42
CA ALA A 263 -17.85 0.02 -16.74
C ALA A 263 -17.66 -0.16 -15.22
N TRP A 264 -18.44 -1.01 -14.56
CA TRP A 264 -18.29 -1.31 -13.13
C TRP A 264 -17.07 -2.19 -12.84
N ALA A 265 -16.69 -3.10 -13.75
CA ALA A 265 -15.51 -3.97 -13.59
C ALA A 265 -14.21 -3.20 -13.83
N LEU A 266 -14.24 -2.10 -14.58
CA LEU A 266 -13.11 -1.19 -14.76
C LEU A 266 -12.83 -0.31 -13.53
N GLN A 267 -13.78 -0.18 -12.60
CA GLN A 267 -13.60 0.70 -11.44
C GLN A 267 -12.61 0.10 -10.44
N GLY A 268 -11.72 0.94 -9.89
CA GLY A 268 -10.70 0.52 -8.95
C GLY A 268 -11.24 -0.27 -7.75
N GLY A 269 -12.42 0.07 -7.22
CA GLY A 269 -13.03 -0.72 -6.13
C GLY A 269 -13.15 -2.21 -6.44
N TYR A 270 -13.64 -2.55 -7.63
CA TYR A 270 -13.77 -3.92 -8.09
C TYR A 270 -12.40 -4.52 -8.44
N ARG A 271 -11.61 -3.84 -9.28
CA ARG A 271 -10.28 -4.32 -9.71
C ARG A 271 -9.35 -4.58 -8.52
N HIS A 272 -9.32 -3.69 -7.54
CA HIS A 272 -8.49 -3.86 -6.34
C HIS A 272 -8.94 -5.07 -5.51
N SER A 273 -10.22 -5.44 -5.53
CA SER A 273 -10.70 -6.65 -4.84
C SER A 273 -10.18 -7.92 -5.50
N LEU A 274 -10.15 -7.94 -6.85
CA LEU A 274 -9.53 -9.01 -7.62
C LEU A 274 -8.01 -9.04 -7.42
N LEU A 275 -7.33 -7.88 -7.43
CA LEU A 275 -5.89 -7.78 -7.20
C LEU A 275 -5.50 -8.27 -5.80
N ARG A 276 -6.24 -7.88 -4.75
CA ARG A 276 -6.01 -8.37 -3.38
C ARG A 276 -6.08 -9.89 -3.31
N ARG A 277 -7.06 -10.50 -3.97
CA ARG A 277 -7.20 -11.96 -4.04
C ARG A 277 -6.05 -12.60 -4.83
N GLU A 278 -5.76 -12.09 -6.02
CA GLU A 278 -4.73 -12.62 -6.91
C GLU A 278 -3.34 -12.56 -6.26
N LEU A 279 -2.92 -11.37 -5.81
CA LEU A 279 -1.57 -11.13 -5.29
C LEU A 279 -1.33 -11.86 -3.95
N SER A 280 -2.35 -11.93 -3.08
CA SER A 280 -2.23 -12.70 -1.82
C SER A 280 -2.13 -14.21 -2.08
N GLY A 281 -2.81 -14.72 -3.11
CA GLY A 281 -2.78 -16.13 -3.49
C GLY A 281 -1.44 -16.58 -4.08
N TYR A 282 -0.67 -15.68 -4.68
CA TYR A 282 0.64 -16.02 -5.25
C TYR A 282 1.72 -16.33 -4.22
N ARG A 283 1.59 -15.88 -2.96
CA ARG A 283 2.60 -16.08 -1.90
C ARG A 283 4.01 -15.72 -2.39
N ALA A 284 4.13 -14.55 -3.01
CA ALA A 284 5.38 -14.07 -3.57
C ALA A 284 6.38 -13.69 -2.48
N ASP A 285 7.66 -13.93 -2.73
CA ASP A 285 8.74 -13.42 -1.86
C ASP A 285 9.26 -12.07 -2.34
N ILE A 286 9.17 -11.80 -3.64
CA ILE A 286 9.44 -10.52 -4.29
C ILE A 286 8.29 -10.23 -5.26
N LEU A 287 7.64 -9.07 -5.12
CA LEU A 287 6.52 -8.63 -5.94
C LEU A 287 6.79 -7.23 -6.49
N CYS A 288 7.03 -7.13 -7.79
CA CYS A 288 7.27 -5.89 -8.52
C CYS A 288 6.01 -5.49 -9.30
N LEU A 289 5.47 -4.32 -9.00
CA LEU A 289 4.26 -3.78 -9.61
C LEU A 289 4.58 -2.53 -10.42
N GLN A 290 3.96 -2.41 -11.58
CA GLN A 290 3.94 -1.20 -12.42
C GLN A 290 2.53 -0.63 -12.46
N GLU A 291 2.40 0.66 -12.77
CA GLU A 291 1.11 1.36 -12.77
C GLU A 291 0.37 1.30 -11.42
N ALA A 292 1.15 1.29 -10.34
CA ALA A 292 0.58 1.38 -9.01
C ALA A 292 0.29 2.85 -8.68
N ASP A 293 -0.98 3.22 -8.58
CA ASP A 293 -1.35 4.50 -7.97
C ASP A 293 -0.86 4.53 -6.51
N ARG A 294 -0.53 5.73 -6.01
CA ARG A 294 -0.12 5.89 -4.60
C ARG A 294 -1.18 5.39 -3.62
N GLU A 295 -2.45 5.68 -3.92
CA GLU A 295 -3.59 5.22 -3.12
C GLU A 295 -3.72 3.68 -3.15
N VAL A 296 -3.42 3.05 -4.28
CA VAL A 296 -3.41 1.58 -4.38
C VAL A 296 -2.32 0.98 -3.50
N PHE A 297 -1.12 1.56 -3.51
CA PHE A 297 -0.03 1.15 -2.62
C PHE A 297 -0.38 1.37 -1.15
N GLU A 298 -0.86 2.56 -0.76
CA GLU A 298 -1.05 2.93 0.65
C GLU A 298 -2.35 2.38 1.27
N ALA A 299 -3.41 2.20 0.48
CA ALA A 299 -4.73 1.83 0.99
C ALA A 299 -5.21 0.45 0.55
N ALA A 300 -4.95 0.05 -0.71
CA ALA A 300 -5.52 -1.19 -1.25
C ALA A 300 -4.63 -2.42 -1.03
N LEU A 301 -3.32 -2.30 -1.30
CA LEU A 301 -2.39 -3.44 -1.28
C LEU A 301 -1.47 -3.42 -0.07
N GLY A 302 -0.93 -2.25 0.30
CA GLY A 302 0.06 -2.12 1.38
C GLY A 302 -0.39 -2.73 2.71
N PRO A 303 -1.56 -2.34 3.27
CA PRO A 303 -2.05 -2.89 4.54
C PRO A 303 -2.27 -4.41 4.49
N LEU A 304 -2.72 -4.93 3.34
CA LEU A 304 -2.93 -6.36 3.15
C LEU A 304 -1.59 -7.11 3.10
N LEU A 305 -0.68 -6.69 2.23
CA LEU A 305 0.61 -7.34 2.03
C LEU A 305 1.49 -7.24 3.29
N GLU A 306 1.41 -6.13 4.03
CA GLU A 306 2.03 -5.98 5.35
C GLU A 306 1.57 -7.07 6.33
N GLN A 307 0.26 -7.30 6.38
CA GLN A 307 -0.34 -8.32 7.23
C GLN A 307 0.00 -9.74 6.78
N LEU A 308 0.34 -9.92 5.50
CA LEU A 308 0.84 -11.16 4.93
C LEU A 308 2.36 -11.31 5.02
N GLY A 309 3.03 -10.47 5.83
CA GLY A 309 4.47 -10.60 6.11
C GLY A 309 5.38 -9.85 5.13
N MET A 310 4.84 -9.11 4.16
CA MET A 310 5.65 -8.37 3.18
C MET A 310 5.87 -6.93 3.58
N GLU A 311 7.01 -6.36 3.19
CA GLU A 311 7.30 -4.94 3.32
C GLU A 311 7.42 -4.30 1.94
N GLY A 312 6.81 -3.12 1.76
CA GLY A 312 6.74 -2.42 0.48
C GLY A 312 7.60 -1.17 0.39
N ARG A 313 8.08 -0.86 -0.82
CA ARG A 313 8.64 0.45 -1.20
C ARG A 313 7.94 0.97 -2.45
N TYR A 314 7.63 2.26 -2.44
CA TYR A 314 6.95 2.94 -3.54
C TYR A 314 7.86 4.01 -4.17
N ARG A 315 7.86 4.07 -5.50
CA ARG A 315 8.52 5.09 -6.30
C ARG A 315 7.52 5.68 -7.30
N GLY A 316 7.02 6.87 -7.00
CA GLY A 316 6.20 7.63 -7.95
C GLY A 316 7.00 8.08 -9.16
N LYS A 317 6.38 8.08 -10.34
CA LYS A 317 6.97 8.70 -11.54
C LYS A 317 6.72 10.20 -11.52
N GLU A 318 7.72 10.97 -11.94
CA GLU A 318 7.59 12.43 -11.98
C GLU A 318 6.46 12.83 -12.94
N ARG A 319 5.65 13.82 -12.57
CA ARG A 319 4.56 14.33 -13.42
C ARG A 319 3.46 13.30 -13.77
N GLN A 320 3.42 12.16 -13.09
CA GLN A 320 2.39 11.13 -13.24
C GLN A 320 1.75 10.81 -11.89
N GLN A 321 0.56 10.20 -11.92
CA GLN A 321 -0.21 9.85 -10.71
C GLN A 321 0.05 8.41 -10.23
N GLU A 322 0.78 7.63 -11.02
CA GLU A 322 1.17 6.25 -10.73
C GLU A 322 2.70 6.11 -10.64
N GLY A 323 3.13 4.94 -10.23
CA GLY A 323 4.53 4.59 -10.21
C GLY A 323 4.78 3.10 -10.03
N LEU A 324 5.90 2.82 -9.41
CA LEU A 324 6.43 1.48 -9.21
C LEU A 324 6.34 1.13 -7.73
N ALA A 325 5.97 -0.12 -7.45
CA ALA A 325 6.05 -0.67 -6.10
C ALA A 325 6.83 -1.98 -6.11
N THR A 326 7.67 -2.18 -5.11
CA THR A 326 8.30 -3.48 -4.87
C THR A 326 8.02 -3.89 -3.44
N PHE A 327 7.40 -5.05 -3.27
CA PHE A 327 7.20 -5.70 -1.98
C PHE A 327 8.14 -6.89 -1.86
N TYR A 328 8.65 -7.14 -0.65
CA TYR A 328 9.45 -8.32 -0.35
C TYR A 328 9.04 -8.95 0.98
N SER A 329 9.11 -10.28 1.08
CA SER A 329 8.78 -11.01 2.30
C SER A 329 9.81 -10.73 3.39
N ARG A 330 9.34 -10.27 4.57
CA ARG A 330 10.19 -10.05 5.75
C ARG A 330 10.70 -11.32 6.39
N ASP A 331 10.16 -12.48 6.02
CA ASP A 331 10.63 -13.79 6.49
C ASP A 331 11.75 -14.34 5.62
N ARG A 332 11.93 -13.79 4.41
CA ARG A 332 12.93 -14.24 3.44
C ARG A 332 14.03 -13.20 3.21
N PHE A 333 13.69 -11.92 3.32
CA PHE A 333 14.58 -10.83 2.93
C PHE A 333 14.58 -9.67 3.92
N ARG A 334 15.75 -9.06 4.06
CA ARG A 334 16.00 -7.79 4.76
C ARG A 334 16.48 -6.74 3.77
N LEU A 335 15.89 -5.55 3.77
CA LEU A 335 16.35 -4.45 2.91
C LEU A 335 17.68 -3.87 3.42
N LEU A 336 18.67 -3.79 2.53
CA LEU A 336 19.96 -3.15 2.79
C LEU A 336 20.04 -1.73 2.24
N GLY A 337 19.36 -1.44 1.13
CA GLY A 337 19.42 -0.12 0.49
C GLY A 337 18.42 0.05 -0.64
N GLN A 338 18.08 1.29 -0.92
CA GLN A 338 17.19 1.71 -2.01
C GLN A 338 17.92 2.74 -2.87
N HIS A 339 17.93 2.53 -4.18
CA HIS A 339 18.77 3.25 -5.15
C HIS A 339 17.96 3.71 -6.37
N ASP A 340 16.77 4.27 -6.12
CA ASP A 340 15.84 4.65 -7.19
C ASP A 340 16.32 5.88 -7.98
N ILE A 341 16.08 5.87 -9.30
CA ILE A 341 16.41 6.98 -10.18
C ILE A 341 15.24 7.36 -11.11
N SER A 342 15.19 8.64 -11.47
CA SER A 342 14.50 9.09 -12.68
C SER A 342 15.46 8.85 -13.85
N LEU A 343 15.05 8.11 -14.89
CA LEU A 343 15.97 7.74 -15.97
C LEU A 343 16.49 8.97 -16.73
N ALA A 344 15.62 9.93 -17.01
CA ALA A 344 16.01 11.21 -17.63
C ALA A 344 16.88 12.06 -16.70
N GLY A 345 16.57 12.07 -15.39
CA GLY A 345 17.34 12.79 -14.39
C GLY A 345 18.76 12.24 -14.24
N ALA A 346 18.91 10.92 -14.15
CA ALA A 346 20.20 10.25 -14.07
C ALA A 346 21.03 10.50 -15.33
N LEU A 347 20.43 10.32 -16.53
CA LEU A 347 21.10 10.58 -17.81
C LEU A 347 21.70 11.99 -17.89
N LEU A 348 21.01 12.99 -17.34
CA LEU A 348 21.44 14.39 -17.36
C LEU A 348 22.43 14.75 -16.24
N GLY A 349 22.24 14.18 -15.05
CA GLY A 349 22.88 14.65 -13.82
C GLY A 349 24.02 13.78 -13.29
N GLU A 350 24.10 12.51 -13.69
CA GLU A 350 25.08 11.59 -13.11
C GLU A 350 26.29 11.38 -14.05
N PRO A 351 27.54 11.57 -13.56
CA PRO A 351 28.74 11.45 -14.38
C PRO A 351 28.88 10.11 -15.12
N ARG A 352 28.35 9.03 -14.55
CA ARG A 352 28.35 7.68 -15.14
C ARG A 352 27.67 7.61 -16.51
N HIS A 353 26.75 8.54 -16.80
CA HIS A 353 26.02 8.57 -18.08
C HIS A 353 26.57 9.62 -19.06
N SER A 354 27.70 10.29 -18.76
CA SER A 354 28.25 11.37 -19.59
C SER A 354 28.58 10.93 -21.01
N GLU A 355 29.07 9.70 -21.18
CA GLU A 355 29.38 9.15 -22.51
C GLU A 355 28.10 8.94 -23.34
N LEU A 356 27.09 8.29 -22.74
CA LEU A 356 25.79 8.08 -23.38
C LEU A 356 25.11 9.40 -23.72
N LEU A 357 25.12 10.37 -22.79
CA LEU A 357 24.61 11.72 -23.01
C LEU A 357 25.38 12.43 -24.13
N GLY A 358 26.70 12.27 -24.20
CA GLY A 358 27.55 12.82 -25.25
C GLY A 358 27.20 12.28 -26.64
N ARG A 359 26.97 10.96 -26.75
CA ARG A 359 26.50 10.32 -27.99
C ARG A 359 25.10 10.81 -28.38
N LEU A 360 24.16 10.82 -27.43
CA LEU A 360 22.79 11.28 -27.65
C LEU A 360 22.72 12.77 -28.00
N SER A 361 23.65 13.60 -27.51
CA SER A 361 23.70 15.04 -27.81
C SER A 361 24.04 15.36 -29.26
N ARG A 362 24.53 14.38 -30.04
CA ARG A 362 24.66 14.47 -31.50
C ARG A 362 23.30 14.42 -32.22
N TYR A 363 22.26 14.03 -31.50
CA TYR A 363 20.88 13.87 -31.99
C TYR A 363 19.91 14.72 -31.15
N PRO A 364 19.85 16.06 -31.37
CA PRO A 364 19.08 16.96 -30.52
C PRO A 364 17.60 16.61 -30.37
N GLY A 365 16.95 16.17 -31.45
CA GLY A 365 15.53 15.77 -31.43
C GLY A 365 15.27 14.54 -30.56
N ALA A 366 16.09 13.50 -30.71
CA ALA A 366 16.02 12.31 -29.86
C ALA A 366 16.33 12.65 -28.40
N ARG A 367 17.38 13.46 -28.14
CA ARG A 367 17.77 13.92 -26.81
C ARG A 367 16.61 14.60 -26.09
N GLU A 368 15.96 15.56 -26.74
CA GLU A 368 14.85 16.30 -26.15
C GLU A 368 13.70 15.36 -25.76
N ARG A 369 13.38 14.38 -26.62
CA ARG A 369 12.29 13.43 -26.38
C ARG A 369 12.59 12.47 -25.24
N VAL A 370 13.82 11.93 -25.18
CA VAL A 370 14.27 11.10 -24.06
C VAL A 370 14.20 11.88 -22.75
N LEU A 371 14.71 13.10 -22.70
CA LEU A 371 14.74 13.91 -21.47
C LEU A 371 13.36 14.41 -21.03
N LYS A 372 12.37 14.42 -21.93
CA LYS A 372 10.97 14.71 -21.61
C LYS A 372 10.22 13.51 -20.98
N ARG A 373 10.81 12.31 -20.95
CA ARG A 373 10.18 11.13 -20.33
C ARG A 373 10.35 11.17 -18.82
N SER A 374 9.35 10.64 -18.12
CA SER A 374 9.31 10.54 -16.65
C SER A 374 9.43 9.12 -16.12
N SER A 375 9.80 8.16 -16.98
CA SER A 375 10.05 6.78 -16.57
C SER A 375 11.09 6.71 -15.45
N ALA A 376 10.81 5.89 -14.46
CA ALA A 376 11.67 5.67 -13.31
C ALA A 376 12.21 4.24 -13.29
N LEU A 377 13.30 4.05 -12.54
CA LEU A 377 13.82 2.75 -12.15
C LEU A 377 13.81 2.70 -10.63
N GLN A 378 13.11 1.72 -10.08
CA GLN A 378 13.16 1.38 -8.66
C GLN A 378 14.20 0.29 -8.45
N VAL A 379 15.06 0.44 -7.44
CA VAL A 379 16.14 -0.52 -7.16
C VAL A 379 16.23 -0.77 -5.66
N LEU A 380 16.00 -2.01 -5.25
CA LEU A 380 16.18 -2.46 -3.87
C LEU A 380 17.31 -3.48 -3.79
N VAL A 381 18.19 -3.35 -2.80
CA VAL A 381 19.17 -4.38 -2.48
C VAL A 381 18.68 -5.13 -1.26
N LEU A 382 18.44 -6.43 -1.42
CA LEU A 382 17.90 -7.31 -0.41
C LEU A 382 18.96 -8.32 0.03
N GLU A 383 18.98 -8.63 1.32
CA GLU A 383 19.79 -9.69 1.91
C GLU A 383 18.88 -10.85 2.31
N SER A 384 19.30 -12.08 2.01
CA SER A 384 18.58 -13.28 2.44
C SER A 384 18.67 -13.44 3.96
N ILE A 385 17.54 -13.74 4.60
CA ILE A 385 17.48 -14.07 6.03
C ILE A 385 18.00 -15.50 6.27
N GLU A 386 17.75 -16.40 5.32
CA GLU A 386 18.19 -17.79 5.38
C GLU A 386 19.72 -17.91 5.29
N GLU A 387 20.34 -17.09 4.44
CA GLU A 387 21.80 -17.07 4.27
C GLU A 387 22.30 -15.64 3.99
N PRO A 388 22.75 -14.88 5.01
CA PRO A 388 23.12 -13.46 4.87
C PRO A 388 24.26 -13.15 3.90
N SER A 389 25.04 -14.15 3.49
CA SER A 389 26.04 -13.99 2.42
C SER A 389 25.37 -13.71 1.05
N ARG A 390 24.14 -14.21 0.86
CA ARG A 390 23.34 -14.04 -0.35
C ARG A 390 22.60 -12.71 -0.32
N ARG A 391 22.91 -11.88 -1.30
CA ARG A 391 22.31 -10.57 -1.53
C ARG A 391 21.84 -10.50 -2.98
N ILE A 392 20.81 -9.72 -3.25
CA ILE A 392 20.21 -9.60 -4.59
C ILE A 392 19.79 -8.15 -4.86
N CYS A 393 20.07 -7.69 -6.07
CA CYS A 393 19.63 -6.41 -6.58
C CYS A 393 18.32 -6.61 -7.34
N VAL A 394 17.21 -6.16 -6.77
CA VAL A 394 15.88 -6.23 -7.37
C VAL A 394 15.57 -4.88 -8.02
N ALA A 395 15.36 -4.91 -9.33
CA ALA A 395 15.03 -3.75 -10.13
C ALA A 395 13.59 -3.87 -10.68
N ASN A 396 12.89 -2.74 -10.73
CA ASN A 396 11.55 -2.63 -11.29
C ASN A 396 11.47 -1.37 -12.16
N THR A 397 10.89 -1.47 -13.36
CA THR A 397 10.68 -0.31 -14.24
C THR A 397 9.39 -0.41 -15.05
N HIS A 398 8.99 0.73 -15.62
CA HIS A 398 7.97 0.82 -16.65
C HIS A 398 8.48 1.80 -17.72
N LEU A 399 8.90 1.26 -18.86
CA LEU A 399 9.51 2.01 -19.96
C LEU A 399 8.48 2.73 -20.82
N TYR A 400 8.95 3.59 -21.72
CA TYR A 400 8.07 4.41 -22.55
C TYR A 400 7.16 3.58 -23.48
N PHE A 401 5.84 3.78 -23.33
CA PHE A 401 4.77 2.98 -23.94
C PHE A 401 4.62 3.12 -25.46
N HIS A 402 5.02 4.25 -26.04
CA HIS A 402 4.63 4.55 -27.42
C HIS A 402 5.22 3.52 -28.40
N PRO A 403 4.42 2.94 -29.33
CA PRO A 403 4.90 1.88 -30.23
C PRO A 403 6.16 2.25 -31.00
N LYS A 404 6.22 3.47 -31.54
CA LYS A 404 7.38 4.02 -32.26
C LYS A 404 8.56 4.46 -31.37
N GLY A 405 8.51 4.17 -30.07
CA GLY A 405 9.48 4.61 -29.07
C GLY A 405 10.69 3.71 -28.86
N GLY A 406 11.03 2.80 -29.79
CA GLY A 406 12.14 1.85 -29.67
C GLY A 406 13.47 2.50 -29.27
N HIS A 407 13.91 3.50 -30.03
CA HIS A 407 15.13 4.27 -29.73
C HIS A 407 15.12 4.92 -28.32
N ILE A 408 13.96 5.40 -27.84
CA ILE A 408 13.83 5.98 -26.49
C ILE A 408 14.01 4.88 -25.44
N ARG A 409 13.35 3.73 -25.63
CA ARG A 409 13.44 2.59 -24.72
C ARG A 409 14.86 2.02 -24.66
N LEU A 410 15.59 2.01 -25.77
CA LEU A 410 17.02 1.64 -25.80
C LEU A 410 17.88 2.54 -24.93
N VAL A 411 17.73 3.86 -25.04
CA VAL A 411 18.46 4.82 -24.19
C VAL A 411 18.05 4.67 -22.73
N GLN A 412 16.75 4.51 -22.44
CA GLN A 412 16.25 4.26 -21.09
C GLN A 412 16.85 3.00 -20.48
N MET A 413 16.90 1.90 -21.24
CA MET A 413 17.50 0.64 -20.83
C MET A 413 19.00 0.77 -20.60
N ALA A 414 19.72 1.50 -21.45
CA ALA A 414 21.15 1.75 -21.27
C ALA A 414 21.46 2.49 -19.96
N VAL A 415 20.66 3.51 -19.62
CA VAL A 415 20.74 4.21 -18.32
C VAL A 415 20.47 3.24 -17.19
N ALA A 416 19.39 2.45 -17.29
CA ALA A 416 19.01 1.49 -16.25
C ALA A 416 20.11 0.45 -15.99
N LEU A 417 20.66 -0.18 -17.04
CA LEU A 417 21.70 -1.20 -16.91
C LEU A 417 23.02 -0.62 -16.41
N ALA A 418 23.41 0.58 -16.85
CA ALA A 418 24.59 1.25 -16.29
C ALA A 418 24.42 1.56 -14.79
N HIS A 419 23.21 1.96 -14.38
CA HIS A 419 22.91 2.18 -12.96
C HIS A 419 22.91 0.87 -12.16
N LEU A 420 22.30 -0.19 -12.68
CA LEU A 420 22.36 -1.51 -12.05
C LEU A 420 23.79 -2.04 -11.98
N GLY A 421 24.63 -1.76 -12.97
CA GLY A 421 26.06 -2.10 -12.96
C GLY A 421 26.77 -1.46 -11.78
N HIS A 422 26.55 -0.17 -11.55
CA HIS A 422 27.08 0.54 -10.40
C HIS A 422 26.57 -0.05 -9.07
N VAL A 423 25.25 -0.25 -8.93
CA VAL A 423 24.69 -0.77 -7.68
C VAL A 423 25.14 -2.21 -7.43
N ALA A 424 24.86 -3.13 -8.34
CA ALA A 424 25.09 -4.56 -8.13
C ALA A 424 26.59 -4.92 -8.11
N ASN A 425 27.40 -4.37 -9.02
CA ASN A 425 28.80 -4.76 -9.15
C ASN A 425 29.73 -3.90 -8.30
N GLU A 426 29.58 -2.58 -8.29
CA GLU A 426 30.51 -1.67 -7.63
C GLU A 426 30.17 -1.45 -6.15
N LEU A 427 28.91 -1.11 -5.83
CA LEU A 427 28.51 -0.79 -4.46
C LEU A 427 28.36 -2.03 -3.57
N TYR A 428 27.87 -3.14 -4.11
CA TYR A 428 27.56 -4.35 -3.33
C TYR A 428 28.43 -5.57 -3.66
N GLY A 429 29.39 -5.42 -4.58
CA GLY A 429 30.45 -6.41 -4.81
C GLY A 429 30.03 -7.61 -5.66
N GLY A 430 29.25 -7.40 -6.73
CA GLY A 430 28.94 -8.42 -7.74
C GLY A 430 27.73 -9.28 -7.43
N ILE A 431 26.68 -8.71 -6.84
CA ILE A 431 25.46 -9.46 -6.48
C ILE A 431 24.55 -9.73 -7.70
N PRO A 432 23.75 -10.81 -7.72
CA PRO A 432 22.81 -11.08 -8.80
C PRO A 432 21.76 -9.99 -8.96
N VAL A 433 21.26 -9.84 -10.19
CA VAL A 433 20.17 -8.93 -10.55
C VAL A 433 18.92 -9.72 -10.91
N VAL A 434 17.78 -9.28 -10.39
CA VAL A 434 16.43 -9.59 -10.90
C VAL A 434 15.82 -8.29 -11.37
N PHE A 435 15.56 -8.17 -12.67
CA PHE A 435 15.02 -6.97 -13.29
C PHE A 435 13.63 -7.24 -13.86
N CYS A 436 12.63 -6.87 -13.07
CA CYS A 436 11.21 -6.92 -13.41
C CYS A 436 10.78 -5.64 -14.13
N GLY A 437 9.71 -5.72 -14.90
CA GLY A 437 9.09 -4.53 -15.45
C GLY A 437 8.13 -4.78 -16.59
N ASP A 438 7.41 -3.72 -16.91
CA ASP A 438 6.78 -3.52 -18.22
C ASP A 438 7.78 -2.76 -19.09
N PHE A 439 8.36 -3.47 -20.05
CA PHE A 439 9.39 -2.95 -20.92
C PHE A 439 8.80 -2.34 -22.20
N ASN A 440 7.49 -2.43 -22.42
CA ASN A 440 6.80 -1.95 -23.62
C ASN A 440 7.53 -2.37 -24.92
N SER A 441 8.09 -3.59 -24.94
CA SER A 441 8.99 -4.08 -25.98
C SER A 441 8.73 -5.54 -26.28
N LEU A 442 8.44 -5.87 -27.53
CA LEU A 442 8.25 -7.25 -27.99
C LEU A 442 9.59 -8.01 -28.06
N PRO A 443 9.59 -9.36 -28.02
CA PRO A 443 10.82 -10.16 -28.06
C PRO A 443 11.68 -9.94 -29.32
N ASN A 444 11.07 -9.51 -30.42
CA ASN A 444 11.75 -9.22 -31.68
C ASN A 444 12.29 -7.78 -31.81
N THR A 445 12.21 -6.96 -30.76
CA THR A 445 12.70 -5.57 -30.77
C THR A 445 14.19 -5.48 -30.43
N GLY A 446 14.82 -4.37 -30.79
CA GLY A 446 16.21 -4.05 -30.45
C GLY A 446 16.45 -4.01 -28.95
N LEU A 447 15.47 -3.58 -28.13
CA LEU A 447 15.61 -3.61 -26.67
C LEU A 447 15.82 -5.04 -26.15
N HIS A 448 15.01 -6.00 -26.61
CA HIS A 448 15.12 -7.38 -26.16
C HIS A 448 16.45 -8.01 -26.59
N ARG A 449 16.87 -7.76 -27.84
CA ARG A 449 18.21 -8.14 -28.34
C ARG A 449 19.34 -7.53 -27.50
N PHE A 450 19.23 -6.25 -27.14
CA PHE A 450 20.22 -5.56 -26.33
C PHE A 450 20.37 -6.21 -24.95
N VAL A 451 19.25 -6.44 -24.25
CA VAL A 451 19.23 -6.99 -22.88
C VAL A 451 19.75 -8.42 -22.82
N GLN A 452 19.33 -9.30 -23.74
CA GLN A 452 19.78 -10.69 -23.74
C GLN A 452 21.17 -10.86 -24.37
N GLY A 453 21.47 -10.10 -25.42
CA GLY A 453 22.72 -10.21 -26.18
C GLY A 453 23.89 -9.45 -25.57
N GLY A 454 23.66 -8.56 -24.60
CA GLY A 454 24.69 -7.73 -23.98
C GLY A 454 25.16 -6.56 -24.85
N ALA A 455 24.66 -6.46 -26.08
CA ALA A 455 25.05 -5.44 -27.04
C ALA A 455 23.96 -5.17 -28.08
N ILE A 456 23.95 -3.97 -28.62
CA ILE A 456 23.18 -3.58 -29.81
C ILE A 456 24.05 -2.76 -30.75
N ALA A 457 23.92 -3.06 -32.04
CA ALA A 457 24.71 -2.42 -33.08
C ALA A 457 24.20 -1.01 -33.40
N GLU A 458 25.06 -0.19 -34.00
CA GLU A 458 24.72 1.18 -34.39
C GLU A 458 23.72 1.23 -35.56
N ASP A 459 23.68 0.19 -36.39
CA ASP A 459 22.81 0.04 -37.56
C ASP A 459 21.50 -0.70 -37.28
N ASP A 460 21.18 -1.00 -36.01
CA ASP A 460 19.89 -1.61 -35.63
C ASP A 460 18.71 -0.68 -36.00
N GLU A 461 17.65 -1.26 -36.55
CA GLU A 461 16.47 -0.53 -37.04
C GLU A 461 15.73 0.24 -35.95
N ASP A 462 15.82 -0.20 -34.68
CA ASP A 462 15.11 0.48 -33.60
C ASP A 462 15.68 1.88 -33.31
N TRP A 463 16.89 2.19 -33.78
CA TRP A 463 17.45 3.54 -33.73
C TRP A 463 16.70 4.56 -34.59
N THR A 464 15.92 4.09 -35.57
CA THR A 464 15.08 4.92 -36.45
C THR A 464 13.59 4.61 -36.27
N SER A 465 13.19 4.03 -35.13
CA SER A 465 11.82 3.53 -34.87
C SER A 465 10.70 4.57 -35.02
N ASN A 466 11.01 5.87 -34.98
CA ASN A 466 10.06 6.96 -35.22
C ASN A 466 10.42 7.83 -36.45
N GLY A 467 11.19 7.29 -37.39
CA GLY A 467 11.64 7.96 -38.60
C GLY A 467 12.97 8.70 -38.46
N GLU A 468 13.50 9.18 -39.59
CA GLU A 468 14.83 9.79 -39.71
C GLU A 468 15.02 11.06 -38.85
N GLU A 469 13.95 11.82 -38.60
CA GLU A 469 14.02 13.05 -37.79
C GLU A 469 14.36 12.79 -36.32
N GLU A 470 14.06 11.59 -35.83
CA GLU A 470 14.24 11.18 -34.44
C GLU A 470 15.31 10.11 -34.28
N ARG A 471 16.09 9.85 -35.34
CA ARG A 471 17.15 8.85 -35.31
C ARG A 471 18.20 9.17 -34.26
N CYS A 472 18.73 8.13 -33.62
CA CYS A 472 19.88 8.26 -32.72
C CYS A 472 20.78 7.03 -32.70
N ASN A 473 21.25 6.62 -33.88
CA ASN A 473 22.17 5.50 -34.07
C ASN A 473 23.39 5.57 -33.12
N MET A 474 23.57 4.51 -32.33
CA MET A 474 24.74 4.32 -31.49
C MET A 474 24.89 2.84 -31.11
N ALA A 475 26.12 2.35 -31.04
CA ALA A 475 26.36 1.04 -30.45
C ALA A 475 26.26 1.12 -28.91
N LEU A 476 25.61 0.17 -28.25
CA LEU A 476 25.56 0.07 -26.79
C LEU A 476 25.97 -1.32 -26.32
N THR A 477 26.53 -1.42 -25.11
CA THR A 477 26.89 -2.68 -24.47
C THR A 477 26.61 -2.65 -22.97
N HIS A 478 26.46 -3.82 -22.35
CA HIS A 478 26.35 -3.96 -20.90
C HIS A 478 27.03 -5.27 -20.41
N PRO A 479 27.44 -5.35 -19.13
CA PRO A 479 28.22 -6.48 -18.62
C PRO A 479 27.39 -7.66 -18.09
N PHE A 480 26.07 -7.54 -18.00
CA PHE A 480 25.21 -8.58 -17.46
C PHE A 480 24.95 -9.72 -18.45
N SER A 481 24.71 -10.92 -17.91
CA SER A 481 24.17 -12.07 -18.63
C SER A 481 22.71 -12.26 -18.23
N LEU A 482 21.81 -11.50 -18.85
CA LEU A 482 20.39 -11.48 -18.49
C LEU A 482 19.60 -12.45 -19.38
N ALA A 483 18.76 -13.27 -18.75
CA ALA A 483 17.81 -14.14 -19.43
C ALA A 483 16.39 -13.87 -18.93
N SER A 484 15.38 -13.96 -19.82
CA SER A 484 13.97 -13.87 -19.40
C SER A 484 13.56 -15.16 -18.68
N ALA A 485 13.31 -15.08 -17.37
CA ALA A 485 12.96 -16.23 -16.55
C ALA A 485 11.62 -16.86 -16.97
N CYS A 486 10.66 -16.06 -17.41
CA CYS A 486 9.37 -16.56 -17.90
C CYS A 486 9.35 -16.84 -19.41
N GLY A 487 10.52 -16.79 -20.07
CA GLY A 487 10.64 -16.94 -21.51
C GLY A 487 9.98 -15.78 -22.28
N GLU A 488 9.39 -16.12 -23.42
CA GLU A 488 8.72 -15.18 -24.33
C GLU A 488 7.28 -15.68 -24.59
N PRO A 489 6.35 -15.44 -23.65
CA PRO A 489 4.95 -15.80 -23.86
C PRO A 489 4.37 -15.20 -25.14
N ALA A 490 3.30 -15.80 -25.67
CA ALA A 490 2.59 -15.23 -26.82
C ALA A 490 2.14 -13.78 -26.55
N TYR A 491 1.71 -13.52 -25.32
CA TYR A 491 1.39 -12.19 -24.83
C TYR A 491 1.43 -12.13 -23.30
N THR A 492 1.70 -10.93 -22.80
CA THR A 492 1.53 -10.56 -21.39
C THR A 492 0.56 -9.40 -21.25
N ASN A 493 0.37 -8.58 -22.30
CA ASN A 493 -0.73 -7.63 -22.46
C ASN A 493 -1.70 -8.15 -23.53
N TYR A 494 -3.02 -8.10 -23.27
CA TYR A 494 -4.04 -8.55 -24.22
C TYR A 494 -5.28 -7.65 -24.21
N ILE A 495 -5.35 -6.72 -25.15
CA ILE A 495 -6.49 -5.82 -25.38
C ILE A 495 -7.10 -6.08 -26.76
N GLY A 496 -8.25 -5.47 -27.07
CA GLY A 496 -9.04 -5.79 -28.26
C GLY A 496 -8.28 -5.73 -29.59
N GLU A 497 -7.45 -4.70 -29.81
CA GLU A 497 -6.73 -4.48 -31.07
C GLU A 497 -5.22 -4.76 -30.97
N PHE A 498 -4.71 -5.06 -29.78
CA PHE A 498 -3.29 -5.29 -29.53
C PHE A 498 -3.08 -6.39 -28.49
N HIS A 499 -2.12 -7.26 -28.76
CA HIS A 499 -1.60 -8.20 -27.78
C HIS A 499 -0.12 -8.44 -28.03
N GLY A 500 0.65 -8.63 -26.97
CA GLY A 500 2.08 -8.84 -27.09
C GLY A 500 2.76 -9.11 -25.76
N CYS A 501 3.94 -9.70 -25.81
CA CYS A 501 4.81 -9.90 -24.66
C CYS A 501 5.57 -8.60 -24.40
N LEU A 502 5.17 -7.87 -23.36
CA LEU A 502 5.74 -6.58 -22.97
C LEU A 502 6.45 -6.66 -21.60
N ASP A 503 6.06 -7.63 -20.79
CA ASP A 503 6.53 -7.80 -19.42
C ASP A 503 7.60 -8.89 -19.37
N TYR A 504 8.62 -8.67 -18.56
CA TYR A 504 9.70 -9.64 -18.37
C TYR A 504 10.18 -9.67 -16.92
N ILE A 505 10.70 -10.83 -16.52
CA ILE A 505 11.52 -10.99 -15.32
C ILE A 505 12.90 -11.41 -15.81
N PHE A 506 13.80 -10.45 -16.01
CA PHE A 506 15.18 -10.74 -16.40
C PHE A 506 16.01 -11.13 -15.18
N ILE A 507 16.77 -12.21 -15.27
CA ILE A 507 17.63 -12.69 -14.18
C ILE A 507 19.09 -12.79 -14.63
N ASP A 508 20.04 -12.49 -13.74
CA ASP A 508 21.46 -12.80 -13.98
C ASP A 508 21.66 -14.32 -13.96
N SER A 509 21.72 -14.93 -15.15
CA SER A 509 21.74 -16.38 -15.33
C SER A 509 23.04 -17.04 -14.87
N ARG A 510 24.04 -16.26 -14.44
CA ARG A 510 25.30 -16.78 -13.86
C ARG A 510 25.17 -17.10 -12.37
N GLN A 511 24.18 -16.51 -11.70
CA GLN A 511 24.02 -16.54 -10.25
C GLN A 511 22.61 -16.98 -9.81
N LEU A 512 21.66 -17.00 -10.75
CA LEU A 512 20.29 -17.42 -10.54
C LEU A 512 19.87 -18.41 -11.63
N ALA A 513 19.11 -19.42 -11.22
CA ALA A 513 18.48 -20.39 -12.10
C ALA A 513 16.96 -20.33 -11.92
N LEU A 514 16.24 -20.58 -13.02
CA LEU A 514 14.80 -20.80 -13.00
C LEU A 514 14.50 -22.21 -12.47
N GLU A 515 13.63 -22.31 -11.47
CA GLU A 515 13.13 -23.60 -10.96
C GLU A 515 11.80 -23.98 -11.61
N GLN A 516 10.84 -23.05 -11.62
CA GLN A 516 9.54 -23.24 -12.25
C GLN A 516 8.90 -21.93 -12.68
N ILE A 517 8.04 -22.01 -13.70
CA ILE A 517 7.17 -20.92 -14.15
C ILE A 517 5.74 -21.31 -13.79
N ILE A 518 4.99 -20.40 -13.18
CA ILE A 518 3.56 -20.59 -13.01
C ILE A 518 2.88 -20.20 -14.34
N PRO A 519 2.25 -21.16 -15.04
CA PRO A 519 1.76 -20.94 -16.39
C PRO A 519 0.78 -19.78 -16.45
N LEU A 520 0.84 -19.04 -17.56
CA LEU A 520 -0.16 -18.04 -17.90
C LEU A 520 -1.50 -18.74 -18.17
N PRO A 521 -2.63 -18.04 -18.02
CA PRO A 521 -3.94 -18.57 -18.40
C PRO A 521 -3.98 -18.96 -19.89
N SER A 522 -4.78 -19.96 -20.22
CA SER A 522 -4.97 -20.37 -21.61
C SER A 522 -5.63 -19.26 -22.44
N HIS A 523 -5.45 -19.32 -23.76
CA HIS A 523 -6.05 -18.33 -24.66
C HIS A 523 -7.58 -18.30 -24.57
N GLU A 524 -8.22 -19.46 -24.38
CA GLU A 524 -9.65 -19.57 -24.15
C GLU A 524 -10.10 -18.82 -22.89
N GLU A 525 -9.35 -18.94 -21.79
CA GLU A 525 -9.66 -18.22 -20.55
C GLU A 525 -9.47 -16.71 -20.69
N VAL A 526 -8.40 -16.27 -21.38
CA VAL A 526 -8.12 -14.84 -21.64
C VAL A 526 -9.20 -14.20 -22.51
N THR A 527 -9.70 -14.94 -23.51
CA THR A 527 -10.68 -14.44 -24.48
C THR A 527 -12.13 -14.72 -24.11
N GLN A 528 -12.39 -15.34 -22.95
CA GLN A 528 -13.74 -15.63 -22.45
C GLN A 528 -14.65 -14.38 -22.47
N TYR A 529 -14.07 -13.21 -22.16
CA TYR A 529 -14.75 -11.91 -22.19
C TYR A 529 -14.21 -11.00 -23.29
N ARG A 530 -13.80 -11.59 -24.42
CA ARG A 530 -13.15 -10.96 -25.59
C ARG A 530 -11.68 -10.60 -25.37
N ALA A 531 -11.35 -9.85 -24.32
CA ALA A 531 -9.98 -9.42 -24.00
C ALA A 531 -9.87 -8.98 -22.52
N LEU A 532 -8.74 -8.39 -22.13
CA LEU A 532 -8.46 -7.90 -20.77
C LEU A 532 -8.49 -6.36 -20.72
N PRO A 533 -8.86 -5.73 -19.60
CA PRO A 533 -9.40 -6.33 -18.38
C PRO A 533 -10.81 -6.88 -18.59
N SER A 534 -11.32 -7.64 -17.63
CA SER A 534 -12.67 -8.19 -17.68
C SER A 534 -13.29 -8.30 -16.28
N VAL A 535 -14.52 -8.80 -16.21
CA VAL A 535 -15.13 -9.14 -14.91
C VAL A 535 -14.32 -10.18 -14.13
N ALA A 536 -13.49 -10.99 -14.79
CA ALA A 536 -12.69 -12.03 -14.17
C ALA A 536 -11.20 -11.68 -13.98
N HIS A 537 -10.76 -10.51 -14.47
CA HIS A 537 -9.35 -10.13 -14.48
C HIS A 537 -9.13 -8.60 -14.37
N PRO A 538 -8.31 -8.11 -13.42
CA PRO A 538 -8.29 -6.69 -13.01
C PRO A 538 -7.35 -5.76 -13.77
N SER A 539 -6.56 -6.27 -14.71
CA SER A 539 -5.58 -5.52 -15.50
C SER A 539 -5.71 -5.89 -16.98
N ASP A 540 -5.19 -5.09 -17.90
CA ASP A 540 -4.96 -5.48 -19.29
C ASP A 540 -3.70 -6.35 -19.47
N HIS A 541 -2.87 -6.45 -18.42
CA HIS A 541 -1.70 -7.33 -18.36
C HIS A 541 -1.97 -8.61 -17.56
N LEU A 542 -1.10 -9.61 -17.72
CA LEU A 542 -1.07 -10.86 -16.96
C LEU A 542 0.18 -10.90 -16.09
N ALA A 543 0.02 -11.20 -14.79
CA ALA A 543 1.16 -11.30 -13.88
C ALA A 543 2.13 -12.40 -14.33
N LEU A 544 3.42 -12.09 -14.44
CA LEU A 544 4.48 -13.10 -14.56
C LEU A 544 4.83 -13.61 -13.17
N VAL A 545 4.92 -14.93 -13.01
CA VAL A 545 5.22 -15.57 -11.72
C VAL A 545 6.17 -16.74 -11.95
N CYS A 546 7.32 -16.72 -11.28
CA CYS A 546 8.31 -17.79 -11.34
C CYS A 546 9.01 -17.99 -10.00
N ASP A 547 9.47 -19.22 -9.76
CA ASP A 547 10.35 -19.51 -8.64
C ASP A 547 11.79 -19.57 -9.14
N LEU A 548 12.66 -18.83 -8.46
CA LEU A 548 14.07 -18.69 -8.75
C LEU A 548 14.89 -19.37 -7.66
N LYS A 549 16.07 -19.86 -8.04
CA LYS A 549 17.01 -20.55 -7.17
C LYS A 549 18.39 -19.91 -7.31
N TRP A 550 19.07 -19.71 -6.18
CA TRP A 550 20.48 -19.31 -6.17
C TRP A 550 21.37 -20.45 -6.68
N THR A 551 22.34 -20.15 -7.53
CA THR A 551 23.27 -21.16 -8.10
C THR A 551 24.59 -21.27 -7.37
#